data_AF-A0A529QYQ7-F1
#
_entry.id   AF-A0A529QYQ7-F1
#
_cell.length_a   1.000
_cell.length_b   1.000
_cell.length_c   1.000
_cell.angle_alpha   90.00
_cell.angle_beta   90.00
_cell.angle_gamma   90.00
#
_symmetry.space_group_name_H-M   'P 1'
#
loop_
_entity.id
_entity.type
_entity.pdbx_description
1 polymer ?
#
loop_
_entity_poly.entity_id
_entity_poly.type
_entity_poly.pdbx_seq_one_letter_code
_entity_poly.pdbx_strand_id
1 'polypeptide(L)'
;MTISFILNDKAVNDQSAGQQTGDSGDGFTDTDVAYSSLPASFQSYLETTLGLNSTFPTNVYVATKTNSVTVNATAGSQLAGTTFTDTNGGALDGDDSGLNTLDNKDILLFADGNDTVIGRYDSDGNGIVNNLDAIAFVIFKEDAINATKTSDSVTFTIVTYVPILHGNTGDPDDAVDLGNNLKLAATETLNFGFAGAPSGSNLFMTFGDPNSTQIVVIGKDPLDQSAGGNITTKDVLNISQAGSTTSFGVNGNQINPTEGAFITYVSGTNTNFLVPNLDQNEADVEANIAFTNVVNATGASFTVNQTNPGIGPVTVKITAFSTAAEPGVNFVNGLTNDQHVNITSFSLTNVVVKSGNTQYTPAATIDADGNLIVTGLSSGDTVSWTTSGSHN
;
A
#
# COMPACT_ATOMS: atom_id res chain seq x y z
N MET A 1 3.19 5.37 10.72
CA MET A 1 2.27 4.28 10.34
C MET A 1 3.04 2.98 10.43
N THR A 2 2.50 1.98 11.13
CA THR A 2 3.18 0.68 11.30
C THR A 2 2.13 -0.41 11.24
N ILE A 3 2.04 -1.05 10.07
CA ILE A 3 1.29 -2.29 9.90
C ILE A 3 1.92 -3.35 10.81
N SER A 4 1.09 -4.10 11.53
CA SER A 4 1.57 -5.19 12.40
C SER A 4 1.37 -6.53 11.72
N PHE A 5 2.36 -7.42 11.89
CA PHE A 5 2.31 -8.81 11.45
C PHE A 5 2.44 -9.69 12.68
N ILE A 6 1.51 -10.63 12.84
CA ILE A 6 1.50 -11.60 13.93
C ILE A 6 1.60 -12.98 13.28
N LEU A 7 2.74 -13.65 13.46
CA LEU A 7 2.86 -15.06 13.10
C LEU A 7 2.10 -15.87 14.16
N ASN A 8 0.98 -16.47 13.76
CA ASN A 8 0.19 -17.33 14.64
C ASN A 8 0.75 -18.75 14.65
N ASP A 9 1.10 -19.26 13.48
CA ASP A 9 1.67 -20.60 13.31
C ASP A 9 2.28 -20.76 11.91
N LYS A 10 3.05 -21.82 11.69
CA LYS A 10 3.75 -22.09 10.42
C LYS A 10 2.96 -23.09 9.56
N ALA A 11 3.08 -22.97 8.24
CA ALA A 11 2.74 -24.07 7.33
C ALA A 11 3.97 -24.97 7.21
N VAL A 12 3.79 -26.25 7.51
CA VAL A 12 4.84 -27.27 7.56
C VAL A 12 4.35 -28.46 6.73
N ASN A 13 5.15 -28.83 5.73
CA ASN A 13 4.85 -29.93 4.80
C ASN A 13 5.79 -31.08 5.10
N ASP A 14 5.24 -32.21 5.53
CA ASP A 14 6.02 -33.45 5.62
C ASP A 14 5.97 -34.16 4.25
N GLN A 15 7.15 -34.53 3.76
CA GLN A 15 7.32 -35.24 2.49
C GLN A 15 7.33 -36.77 2.67
N SER A 16 7.12 -37.24 3.90
CA SER A 16 6.98 -38.65 4.25
C SER A 16 5.65 -39.22 3.74
N ALA A 17 5.56 -40.56 3.73
CA ALA A 17 4.37 -41.22 3.20
C ALA A 17 3.23 -41.21 4.23
N GLY A 18 2.09 -40.62 3.85
CA GLY A 18 0.90 -40.53 4.69
C GLY A 18 0.51 -39.08 4.97
N GLN A 19 -0.64 -38.88 5.62
CA GLN A 19 -1.04 -37.55 6.10
C GLN A 19 -0.46 -37.31 7.48
N GLN A 20 0.31 -36.25 7.65
CA GLN A 20 0.99 -35.92 8.89
C GLN A 20 0.42 -34.64 9.49
N THR A 21 0.00 -34.71 10.75
CA THR A 21 -0.70 -33.59 11.42
C THR A 21 -0.23 -33.38 12.86
N GLY A 22 0.87 -34.03 13.22
CA GLY A 22 1.46 -34.00 14.55
C GLY A 22 2.88 -33.44 14.50
N ASP A 23 3.52 -33.40 15.66
CA ASP A 23 4.97 -33.21 15.76
C ASP A 23 5.61 -34.60 15.87
N SER A 24 6.44 -34.97 14.91
CA SER A 24 7.15 -36.25 14.86
C SER A 24 8.55 -36.22 15.49
N GLY A 25 8.96 -35.08 16.04
CA GLY A 25 10.20 -34.94 16.82
C GLY A 25 11.16 -33.88 16.31
N ASP A 26 10.81 -33.17 15.24
CA ASP A 26 11.58 -32.05 14.66
C ASP A 26 11.26 -30.70 15.32
N GLY A 27 10.24 -30.67 16.19
CA GLY A 27 9.79 -29.48 16.91
C GLY A 27 8.83 -28.60 16.11
N PHE A 28 8.35 -29.08 14.97
CA PHE A 28 7.31 -28.48 14.17
C PHE A 28 6.06 -29.37 14.17
N THR A 29 4.89 -28.76 13.99
CA THR A 29 3.65 -29.52 13.83
C THR A 29 3.28 -29.49 12.37
N ASP A 30 3.20 -30.67 11.75
CA ASP A 30 2.83 -30.81 10.35
C ASP A 30 1.42 -30.32 10.10
N THR A 31 1.22 -29.80 8.90
CA THR A 31 -0.05 -29.19 8.50
C THR A 31 -0.61 -29.85 7.25
N ASP A 32 -0.36 -31.16 7.10
CA ASP A 32 -0.75 -31.87 5.89
C ASP A 32 -2.26 -31.93 5.74
N VAL A 33 -2.69 -31.61 4.53
CA VAL A 33 -4.06 -31.74 4.06
C VAL A 33 -4.05 -32.45 2.70
N ALA A 34 -5.16 -33.10 2.37
CA ALA A 34 -5.26 -33.77 1.09
C ALA A 34 -5.18 -32.72 -0.05
N TYR A 35 -4.50 -33.03 -1.15
CA TYR A 35 -4.49 -32.16 -2.33
C TYR A 35 -5.91 -31.74 -2.78
N SER A 36 -6.88 -32.66 -2.64
CA SER A 36 -8.29 -32.42 -2.99
C SER A 36 -9.01 -31.40 -2.09
N SER A 37 -8.45 -31.03 -0.93
CA SER A 37 -9.02 -29.99 -0.06
C SER A 37 -8.58 -28.57 -0.41
N LEU A 38 -7.64 -28.42 -1.35
CA LEU A 38 -7.21 -27.10 -1.82
C LEU A 38 -8.34 -26.36 -2.54
N PRO A 39 -8.31 -25.02 -2.65
CA PRO A 39 -9.27 -24.29 -3.46
C PRO A 39 -9.29 -24.78 -4.90
N ALA A 40 -10.48 -24.97 -5.49
CA ALA A 40 -10.62 -25.53 -6.84
C ALA A 40 -9.93 -24.68 -7.92
N SER A 41 -9.91 -23.35 -7.75
CA SER A 41 -9.17 -22.43 -8.61
C SER A 41 -7.66 -22.65 -8.51
N PHE A 42 -7.14 -22.90 -7.32
CA PHE A 42 -5.72 -23.16 -7.11
C PHE A 42 -5.31 -24.53 -7.67
N GLN A 43 -6.11 -25.58 -7.43
CA GLN A 43 -5.89 -26.89 -8.07
C GLN A 43 -5.87 -26.77 -9.60
N SER A 44 -6.83 -26.04 -10.17
CA SER A 44 -6.87 -25.80 -11.63
C SER A 44 -5.62 -25.07 -12.12
N TYR A 45 -5.12 -24.09 -11.37
CA TYR A 45 -3.90 -23.38 -11.71
C TYR A 45 -2.66 -24.31 -11.65
N LEU A 46 -2.52 -25.09 -10.59
CA LEU A 46 -1.43 -26.08 -10.46
C LEU A 46 -1.42 -27.07 -11.63
N GLU A 47 -2.58 -27.62 -12.00
CA GLU A 47 -2.69 -28.64 -13.05
C GLU A 47 -2.56 -28.07 -14.46
N THR A 48 -3.25 -26.97 -14.75
CA THR A 48 -3.38 -26.47 -16.12
C THR A 48 -2.34 -25.42 -16.48
N THR A 49 -1.87 -24.64 -15.52
CA THR A 49 -0.87 -23.59 -15.74
C THR A 49 0.53 -24.09 -15.37
N LEU A 50 0.68 -24.71 -14.20
CA LEU A 50 1.97 -25.22 -13.75
C LEU A 50 2.25 -26.67 -14.16
N GLY A 51 1.29 -27.34 -14.80
CA GLY A 51 1.47 -28.68 -15.35
C GLY A 51 1.64 -29.77 -14.29
N LEU A 52 1.14 -29.56 -13.07
CA LEU A 52 1.11 -30.59 -12.05
C LEU A 52 0.36 -31.80 -12.59
N ASN A 53 1.01 -32.96 -12.57
CA ASN A 53 0.36 -34.19 -13.03
C ASN A 53 -0.83 -34.51 -12.11
N SER A 54 -1.99 -34.82 -12.68
CA SER A 54 -3.19 -35.22 -11.95
C SER A 54 -3.01 -36.52 -11.15
N THR A 55 -1.92 -37.26 -11.37
CA THR A 55 -1.48 -38.36 -10.52
C THR A 55 -0.45 -37.92 -9.46
N PHE A 56 -0.45 -36.65 -9.05
CA PHE A 56 0.36 -36.15 -7.93
C PHE A 56 0.37 -37.19 -6.81
N PRO A 57 1.54 -37.58 -6.29
CA PRO A 57 1.62 -38.75 -5.41
C PRO A 57 0.67 -38.58 -4.22
N THR A 58 -0.46 -39.29 -4.22
CA THR A 58 -1.47 -39.17 -3.14
C THR A 58 -0.95 -39.63 -1.78
N ASN A 59 0.24 -40.25 -1.76
CA ASN A 59 0.95 -40.64 -0.55
C ASN A 59 1.79 -39.51 0.03
N VAL A 60 2.00 -38.40 -0.67
CA VAL A 60 2.65 -37.18 -0.15
C VAL A 60 1.62 -36.07 -0.17
N TYR A 61 1.31 -35.52 1.00
CA TYR A 61 0.24 -34.54 1.15
C TYR A 61 0.77 -33.13 0.87
N VAL A 62 -0.13 -32.16 0.80
CA VAL A 62 0.23 -30.74 0.71
C VAL A 62 0.07 -30.11 2.08
N ALA A 63 0.78 -29.03 2.39
CA ALA A 63 0.60 -28.33 3.65
C ALA A 63 -0.36 -27.17 3.51
N THR A 64 -1.26 -26.98 4.48
CA THR A 64 -2.06 -25.76 4.59
C THR A 64 -2.15 -25.31 6.04
N LYS A 65 -1.76 -24.07 6.32
CA LYS A 65 -1.99 -23.42 7.61
C LYS A 65 -2.91 -22.22 7.48
N THR A 66 -4.15 -22.41 7.92
CA THR A 66 -5.13 -21.32 8.05
C THR A 66 -4.66 -20.28 9.05
N ASN A 67 -4.82 -19.00 8.69
CA ASN A 67 -4.41 -17.85 9.51
C ASN A 67 -2.98 -18.00 10.05
N SER A 68 -2.04 -18.43 9.19
CA SER A 68 -0.62 -18.52 9.54
C SER A 68 -0.09 -17.15 9.99
N VAL A 69 -0.51 -16.09 9.32
CA VAL A 69 -0.17 -14.70 9.68
C VAL A 69 -1.43 -13.86 9.78
N THR A 70 -1.56 -13.08 10.86
CA THR A 70 -2.53 -11.99 10.95
C THR A 70 -1.82 -10.66 10.68
N VAL A 71 -2.33 -9.90 9.71
CA VAL A 71 -1.85 -8.56 9.36
C VAL A 71 -2.89 -7.56 9.85
N ASN A 72 -2.48 -6.55 10.62
CA ASN A 72 -3.40 -5.47 11.04
C ASN A 72 -2.92 -4.13 10.53
N ALA A 73 -3.85 -3.36 9.96
CA ALA A 73 -3.61 -1.98 9.57
C ALA A 73 -3.25 -1.13 10.79
N THR A 74 -2.54 -0.03 10.54
CA THR A 74 -2.41 1.06 11.49
C THR A 74 -3.81 1.57 11.88
N ALA A 75 -3.97 2.02 13.12
CA ALA A 75 -5.23 2.62 13.59
C ALA A 75 -5.71 3.73 12.62
N GLY A 76 -6.98 3.67 12.20
CA GLY A 76 -7.58 4.60 11.24
C GLY A 76 -7.37 4.25 9.76
N SER A 77 -6.40 3.38 9.43
CA SER A 77 -6.09 2.96 8.05
C SER A 77 -6.86 1.70 7.64
N GLN A 78 -6.82 1.40 6.35
CA GLN A 78 -7.37 0.20 5.72
C GLN A 78 -6.29 -0.52 4.92
N LEU A 79 -6.12 -1.83 5.09
CA LEU A 79 -5.28 -2.67 4.25
C LEU A 79 -5.74 -2.59 2.79
N ALA A 80 -4.79 -2.35 1.90
CA ALA A 80 -4.97 -2.42 0.47
C ALA A 80 -4.64 -3.80 -0.09
N GLY A 81 -3.82 -4.58 0.63
CA GLY A 81 -3.52 -5.98 0.34
C GLY A 81 -2.16 -6.41 0.89
N THR A 82 -1.86 -7.71 0.73
CA THR A 82 -0.56 -8.30 1.05
C THR A 82 0.06 -8.92 -0.21
N THR A 83 1.39 -9.02 -0.24
CA THR A 83 2.14 -9.61 -1.36
C THR A 83 3.42 -10.28 -0.85
N PHE A 84 3.87 -11.29 -1.57
CA PHE A 84 5.22 -11.82 -1.37
C PHE A 84 6.28 -10.87 -1.95
N THR A 85 7.43 -10.78 -1.28
CA THR A 85 8.58 -9.97 -1.71
C THR A 85 9.90 -10.68 -1.41
N ASP A 86 10.96 -10.24 -2.08
CA ASP A 86 12.33 -10.63 -1.77
C ASP A 86 12.82 -10.03 -0.43
N THR A 87 14.10 -10.22 -0.14
CA THR A 87 14.76 -9.66 1.06
C THR A 87 14.78 -8.13 1.11
N ASN A 88 14.73 -7.47 -0.05
CA ASN A 88 14.82 -6.02 -0.25
C ASN A 88 13.44 -5.34 -0.41
N GLY A 89 12.35 -6.10 -0.42
CA GLY A 89 10.99 -5.60 -0.66
C GLY A 89 10.59 -5.49 -2.14
N GLY A 90 11.40 -6.02 -3.06
CA GLY A 90 11.13 -6.15 -4.49
C GLY A 90 10.34 -7.42 -4.85
N ALA A 91 10.06 -7.58 -6.15
CA ALA A 91 9.46 -8.81 -6.67
C ALA A 91 10.47 -9.96 -6.64
N LEU A 92 9.98 -11.18 -6.48
CA LEU A 92 10.82 -12.39 -6.59
C LEU A 92 11.01 -12.71 -8.08
N ASP A 93 12.24 -12.59 -8.59
CA ASP A 93 12.53 -12.72 -10.03
C ASP A 93 13.74 -13.61 -10.35
N GLY A 94 13.99 -14.58 -9.47
CA GLY A 94 15.15 -15.48 -9.51
C GLY A 94 15.97 -15.44 -8.23
N ASP A 95 15.40 -14.98 -7.13
CA ASP A 95 16.07 -14.89 -5.83
C ASP A 95 16.40 -16.27 -5.27
N ASP A 96 17.57 -16.41 -4.67
CA ASP A 96 17.97 -17.66 -4.03
C ASP A 96 17.07 -17.97 -2.83
N SER A 97 16.48 -19.16 -2.83
CA SER A 97 15.68 -19.65 -1.70
C SER A 97 16.51 -20.06 -0.49
N GLY A 98 17.82 -20.30 -0.68
CA GLY A 98 18.69 -20.94 0.29
C GLY A 98 18.47 -22.46 0.43
N LEU A 99 17.57 -23.03 -0.37
CA LEU A 99 17.26 -24.45 -0.42
C LEU A 99 17.81 -25.10 -1.69
N ASN A 100 18.11 -26.38 -1.58
CA ASN A 100 18.54 -27.21 -2.69
C ASN A 100 17.57 -28.37 -2.91
N THR A 101 17.49 -28.85 -4.16
CA THR A 101 16.94 -30.19 -4.40
C THR A 101 17.89 -31.26 -3.84
N LEU A 102 17.39 -32.49 -3.63
CA LEU A 102 18.22 -33.61 -3.17
C LEU A 102 19.48 -33.87 -4.05
N ASP A 103 19.41 -33.51 -5.33
CA ASP A 103 20.53 -33.60 -6.28
C ASP A 103 21.50 -32.41 -6.22
N ASN A 104 21.43 -31.58 -5.17
CA ASN A 104 22.23 -30.37 -4.94
C ASN A 104 22.09 -29.31 -6.04
N LYS A 105 20.87 -29.09 -6.54
CA LYS A 105 20.57 -27.95 -7.42
C LYS A 105 19.95 -26.82 -6.64
N ASP A 106 20.44 -25.60 -6.82
CA ASP A 106 19.87 -24.40 -6.19
C ASP A 106 18.42 -24.18 -6.65
N ILE A 107 17.57 -23.81 -5.70
CA ILE A 107 16.17 -23.46 -5.97
C ILE A 107 16.05 -21.94 -5.92
N LEU A 108 15.61 -21.34 -7.03
CA LEU A 108 15.34 -19.91 -7.14
C LEU A 108 13.83 -19.62 -7.08
N LEU A 109 13.47 -18.50 -6.47
CA LEU A 109 12.11 -18.06 -6.20
C LEU A 109 11.63 -17.08 -7.27
N PHE A 110 10.44 -17.32 -7.80
CA PHE A 110 9.77 -16.45 -8.76
C PHE A 110 8.35 -16.15 -8.27
N ALA A 111 7.97 -14.88 -8.23
CA ALA A 111 6.59 -14.47 -7.99
C ALA A 111 5.75 -14.75 -9.24
N ASP A 112 4.58 -15.35 -9.06
CA ASP A 112 3.53 -15.41 -10.07
C ASP A 112 2.29 -14.68 -9.55
N GLY A 113 2.21 -13.39 -9.86
CA GLY A 113 1.27 -12.47 -9.25
C GLY A 113 1.60 -12.14 -7.79
N ASN A 114 0.61 -11.69 -7.03
CA ASN A 114 0.80 -11.28 -5.63
C ASN A 114 0.72 -12.44 -4.64
N ASP A 115 0.05 -13.52 -5.04
CA ASP A 115 -0.41 -14.58 -4.13
C ASP A 115 0.39 -15.88 -4.26
N THR A 116 1.25 -16.01 -5.27
CA THR A 116 1.95 -17.26 -5.57
C THR A 116 3.45 -17.02 -5.71
N VAL A 117 4.23 -17.93 -5.12
CA VAL A 117 5.68 -18.05 -5.33
C VAL A 117 6.00 -19.45 -5.81
N ILE A 118 6.84 -19.54 -6.82
CA ILE A 118 7.28 -20.79 -7.43
C ILE A 118 8.79 -20.94 -7.20
N GLY A 119 9.19 -22.01 -6.51
CA GLY A 119 10.57 -22.43 -6.43
C GLY A 119 10.92 -23.27 -7.66
N ARG A 120 11.94 -22.87 -8.44
CA ARG A 120 12.42 -23.57 -9.64
C ARG A 120 13.90 -23.90 -9.54
N TYR A 121 14.35 -24.93 -10.23
CA TYR A 121 15.75 -25.34 -10.23
C TYR A 121 16.21 -25.73 -11.64
N ASP A 122 17.50 -25.58 -11.95
CA ASP A 122 18.08 -25.83 -13.28
C ASP A 122 17.94 -27.31 -13.68
N SER A 123 16.83 -27.63 -14.32
CA SER A 123 16.40 -29.01 -14.54
C SER A 123 17.10 -29.62 -15.75
N ASP A 124 17.46 -28.79 -16.73
CA ASP A 124 18.15 -29.19 -17.97
C ASP A 124 19.68 -29.06 -17.90
N GLY A 125 20.21 -28.40 -16.87
CA GLY A 125 21.65 -28.27 -16.61
C GLY A 125 22.33 -27.19 -17.45
N ASN A 126 21.57 -26.20 -17.95
CA ASN A 126 22.10 -25.14 -18.81
C ASN A 126 22.73 -23.97 -18.02
N GLY A 127 22.62 -23.97 -16.69
CA GLY A 127 23.13 -22.95 -15.78
C GLY A 127 22.22 -21.73 -15.60
N ILE A 128 20.97 -21.75 -16.10
CA ILE A 128 20.01 -20.66 -16.04
C ILE A 128 18.65 -21.21 -15.61
N VAL A 129 18.19 -20.82 -14.42
CA VAL A 129 16.84 -21.16 -13.94
C VAL A 129 15.81 -20.18 -14.54
N ASN A 130 14.82 -20.70 -15.26
CA ASN A 130 13.78 -19.88 -15.89
C ASN A 130 12.41 -20.59 -15.90
N ASN A 131 11.42 -20.05 -16.62
CA ASN A 131 10.05 -20.57 -16.62
C ASN A 131 9.87 -21.92 -17.33
N LEU A 132 10.88 -22.41 -18.06
CA LEU A 132 10.91 -23.74 -18.66
C LEU A 132 11.42 -24.82 -17.70
N ASP A 133 12.08 -24.41 -16.62
CA ASP A 133 12.64 -25.32 -15.64
C ASP A 133 11.60 -25.94 -14.73
N ALA A 134 11.93 -27.14 -14.25
CA ALA A 134 11.10 -27.86 -13.30
C ALA A 134 10.87 -27.07 -12.00
N ILE A 135 9.71 -27.31 -11.41
CA ILE A 135 9.27 -26.71 -10.15
C ILE A 135 9.72 -27.63 -9.01
N ALA A 136 10.29 -27.04 -7.96
CA ALA A 136 10.59 -27.74 -6.72
C ALA A 136 9.42 -27.68 -5.75
N PHE A 137 8.84 -26.49 -5.57
CA PHE A 137 7.64 -26.27 -4.76
C PHE A 137 6.87 -25.04 -5.22
N VAL A 138 5.62 -24.93 -4.77
CA VAL A 138 4.76 -23.76 -4.93
C VAL A 138 4.26 -23.35 -3.55
N ILE A 139 4.34 -22.06 -3.25
CA ILE A 139 3.74 -21.45 -2.06
C ILE A 139 2.64 -20.53 -2.54
N PHE A 140 1.45 -20.71 -1.97
CA PHE A 140 0.28 -19.92 -2.28
C PHE A 140 -0.28 -19.31 -1.00
N LYS A 141 -0.74 -18.06 -1.08
CA LYS A 141 -1.47 -17.41 0.00
C LYS A 141 -2.93 -17.15 -0.37
N GLU A 142 -3.78 -17.25 0.63
CA GLU A 142 -5.15 -16.76 0.57
C GLU A 142 -5.33 -15.69 1.64
N ASP A 143 -5.80 -14.51 1.21
CA ASP A 143 -6.14 -13.40 2.09
C ASP A 143 -7.62 -13.50 2.52
N ALA A 144 -7.87 -13.28 3.80
CA ALA A 144 -9.20 -13.21 4.39
C ALA A 144 -9.40 -11.85 5.07
N ILE A 145 -9.39 -10.80 4.25
CA ILE A 145 -9.54 -9.41 4.69
C ILE A 145 -10.93 -9.18 5.27
N ASN A 146 -11.00 -8.62 6.48
CA ASN A 146 -12.27 -8.32 7.12
C ASN A 146 -13.04 -7.21 6.38
N ALA A 147 -14.34 -7.08 6.63
CA ALA A 147 -15.19 -6.13 5.89
C ALA A 147 -14.74 -4.66 6.02
N THR A 148 -14.11 -4.29 7.14
CA THR A 148 -13.58 -2.95 7.39
C THR A 148 -12.15 -2.76 6.88
N LYS A 149 -11.54 -3.80 6.30
CA LYS A 149 -10.15 -3.85 5.83
C LYS A 149 -9.12 -3.49 6.90
N THR A 150 -9.42 -3.68 8.18
CA THR A 150 -8.49 -3.36 9.28
C THR A 150 -7.61 -4.54 9.67
N SER A 151 -7.97 -5.75 9.25
CA SER A 151 -7.24 -6.97 9.54
C SER A 151 -7.38 -7.96 8.40
N ASP A 152 -6.32 -8.71 8.14
CA ASP A 152 -6.23 -9.80 7.17
C ASP A 152 -5.68 -11.05 7.85
N SER A 153 -6.33 -12.19 7.60
CA SER A 153 -5.90 -13.51 8.04
C SER A 153 -5.34 -14.26 6.84
N VAL A 154 -4.03 -14.32 6.74
CA VAL A 154 -3.32 -14.94 5.62
C VAL A 154 -3.13 -16.42 5.87
N THR A 155 -3.65 -17.24 4.95
CA THR A 155 -3.49 -18.70 4.94
C THR A 155 -2.38 -19.06 3.97
N PHE A 156 -1.40 -19.87 4.38
CA PHE A 156 -0.38 -20.38 3.47
C PHE A 156 -0.65 -21.83 3.10
N THR A 157 -0.42 -22.15 1.83
CA THR A 157 -0.42 -23.49 1.27
C THR A 157 0.91 -23.77 0.58
N ILE A 158 1.49 -24.94 0.81
CA ILE A 158 2.75 -25.37 0.19
C ILE A 158 2.50 -26.69 -0.56
N VAL A 159 2.91 -26.74 -1.82
CA VAL A 159 2.86 -27.94 -2.66
C VAL A 159 4.27 -28.25 -3.12
N THR A 160 4.81 -29.39 -2.69
CA THR A 160 6.17 -29.81 -3.06
C THR A 160 6.13 -30.80 -4.23
N TYR A 161 6.95 -30.58 -5.24
CA TYR A 161 7.02 -31.37 -6.47
C TYR A 161 8.19 -32.37 -6.46
N VAL A 162 9.29 -32.00 -5.79
CA VAL A 162 10.50 -32.84 -5.68
C VAL A 162 11.05 -32.79 -4.25
N PRO A 163 11.78 -33.84 -3.81
CA PRO A 163 12.41 -33.84 -2.50
C PRO A 163 13.39 -32.67 -2.32
N ILE A 164 13.30 -32.02 -1.17
CA ILE A 164 14.19 -30.93 -0.78
C ILE A 164 15.34 -31.51 0.06
N LEU A 165 16.56 -31.04 -0.20
CA LEU A 165 17.73 -31.47 0.55
C LEU A 165 17.60 -31.02 2.01
N HIS A 166 17.72 -31.99 2.92
CA HIS A 166 17.78 -31.76 4.37
C HIS A 166 19.10 -32.33 4.92
N GLY A 167 19.54 -31.83 6.07
CA GLY A 167 20.89 -32.06 6.58
C GLY A 167 21.09 -33.44 7.21
N ASN A 168 20.02 -34.03 7.72
CA ASN A 168 20.06 -35.29 8.45
C ASN A 168 19.50 -36.47 7.62
N THR A 169 20.37 -37.26 7.00
CA THR A 169 19.94 -38.44 6.20
C THR A 169 19.40 -39.60 7.03
N GLY A 170 19.51 -39.54 8.36
CA GLY A 170 18.95 -40.53 9.30
C GLY A 170 17.58 -40.14 9.86
N ASP A 171 17.12 -38.93 9.57
CA ASP A 171 15.85 -38.39 10.04
C ASP A 171 15.05 -37.90 8.83
N PRO A 172 14.01 -38.64 8.42
CA PRO A 172 13.18 -38.24 7.28
C PRO A 172 12.33 -36.99 7.58
N ASP A 173 12.31 -36.52 8.83
CA ASP A 173 11.51 -35.40 9.32
C ASP A 173 12.36 -34.15 9.64
N ASP A 174 13.54 -34.02 9.01
CA ASP A 174 14.42 -32.88 9.25
C ASP A 174 13.88 -31.62 8.55
N ALA A 175 13.38 -30.67 9.35
CA ALA A 175 12.83 -29.42 8.84
C ALA A 175 13.86 -28.56 8.10
N VAL A 176 13.43 -28.00 6.98
CA VAL A 176 14.14 -26.94 6.25
C VAL A 176 13.27 -25.69 6.17
N ASP A 177 13.89 -24.52 6.26
CA ASP A 177 13.18 -23.24 6.15
C ASP A 177 13.78 -22.34 5.06
N LEU A 178 12.96 -21.43 4.54
CA LEU A 178 13.38 -20.44 3.55
C LEU A 178 14.17 -19.27 4.16
N GLY A 179 14.54 -19.37 5.43
CA GLY A 179 15.17 -18.30 6.19
C GLY A 179 14.45 -16.97 6.05
N ASN A 180 15.21 -15.94 5.68
CA ASN A 180 14.70 -14.59 5.42
C ASN A 180 14.51 -14.31 3.92
N ASN A 181 14.57 -15.33 3.05
CA ASN A 181 14.62 -15.17 1.60
C ASN A 181 13.24 -14.89 0.97
N LEU A 182 12.16 -15.35 1.63
CA LEU A 182 10.78 -15.04 1.27
C LEU A 182 10.15 -14.16 2.36
N LYS A 183 9.56 -13.03 1.97
CA LYS A 183 8.88 -12.11 2.90
C LYS A 183 7.43 -11.87 2.49
N LEU A 184 6.62 -11.49 3.47
CA LEU A 184 5.26 -11.00 3.28
C LEU A 184 5.24 -9.49 3.55
N ALA A 185 4.86 -8.70 2.56
CA ALA A 185 4.66 -7.26 2.68
C ALA A 185 3.16 -6.94 2.64
N ALA A 186 2.80 -5.77 3.19
CA ALA A 186 1.43 -5.26 3.16
C ALA A 186 1.42 -3.77 2.88
N THR A 187 0.33 -3.32 2.28
CA THR A 187 0.08 -1.89 2.02
C THR A 187 -1.22 -1.47 2.66
N GLU A 188 -1.32 -0.21 3.04
CA GLU A 188 -2.52 0.38 3.62
C GLU A 188 -2.82 1.75 3.02
N THR A 189 -4.07 2.17 3.13
CA THR A 189 -4.55 3.49 2.76
C THR A 189 -5.20 4.16 3.96
N LEU A 190 -5.03 5.48 4.04
CA LEU A 190 -5.68 6.31 5.05
C LEU A 190 -6.51 7.37 4.34
N ASN A 191 -7.78 7.46 4.72
CA ASN A 191 -8.73 8.38 4.10
C ASN A 191 -8.97 9.58 5.01
N PHE A 192 -8.85 10.78 4.43
CA PHE A 192 -9.15 12.02 5.12
C PHE A 192 -10.46 12.62 4.61
N GLY A 193 -11.33 13.01 5.53
CA GLY A 193 -12.53 13.77 5.26
C GLY A 193 -12.45 15.16 5.87
N PHE A 194 -13.07 16.15 5.23
CA PHE A 194 -13.05 17.54 5.70
C PHE A 194 -14.24 17.91 6.60
N ALA A 195 -15.04 16.92 7.02
CA ALA A 195 -16.24 17.16 7.82
C ALA A 195 -15.90 17.79 9.18
N GLY A 196 -16.74 18.74 9.62
CA GLY A 196 -16.59 19.41 10.91
C GLY A 196 -15.60 20.59 10.91
N ALA A 197 -14.94 20.90 9.79
CA ALA A 197 -14.09 22.08 9.72
C ALA A 197 -14.90 23.39 9.87
N PRO A 198 -14.36 24.39 10.59
CA PRO A 198 -15.02 25.67 10.75
C PRO A 198 -15.18 26.36 9.38
N SER A 199 -16.37 26.90 9.12
CA SER A 199 -16.65 27.65 7.90
C SER A 199 -15.92 28.99 7.89
N GLY A 200 -15.58 29.50 6.70
CA GLY A 200 -14.96 30.80 6.54
C GLY A 200 -13.58 30.72 5.90
N SER A 201 -12.85 31.83 5.96
CA SER A 201 -11.46 31.94 5.52
C SER A 201 -10.53 31.63 6.70
N ASN A 202 -9.61 30.70 6.50
CA ASN A 202 -8.71 30.20 7.52
C ASN A 202 -7.30 30.12 6.93
N LEU A 203 -6.26 30.40 7.73
CA LEU A 203 -4.87 30.25 7.26
C LEU A 203 -4.53 28.79 6.99
N PHE A 204 -4.84 27.91 7.95
CA PHE A 204 -4.60 26.47 7.82
C PHE A 204 -5.79 25.66 8.33
N MET A 205 -5.74 24.36 8.06
CA MET A 205 -6.64 23.38 8.68
C MET A 205 -5.84 22.13 9.04
N THR A 206 -6.22 21.48 10.14
CA THR A 206 -5.67 20.17 10.50
C THR A 206 -6.79 19.14 10.65
N PHE A 207 -6.67 18.01 9.93
CA PHE A 207 -7.68 16.95 9.88
C PHE A 207 -7.07 15.59 10.23
N GLY A 208 -7.88 14.67 10.75
CA GLY A 208 -7.49 13.27 10.96
C GLY A 208 -7.88 12.73 12.33
N ASP A 209 -7.42 11.52 12.65
CA ASP A 209 -7.58 10.91 13.96
C ASP A 209 -6.37 11.24 14.84
N PRO A 210 -6.51 11.77 16.07
CA PRO A 210 -5.39 12.14 16.93
C PRO A 210 -4.46 10.98 17.31
N ASN A 211 -4.91 9.73 17.16
CA ASN A 211 -4.13 8.52 17.42
C ASN A 211 -3.54 7.89 16.15
N SER A 212 -3.64 8.57 15.00
CA SER A 212 -3.16 8.09 13.69
C SER A 212 -2.25 9.13 13.01
N THR A 213 -2.23 9.13 11.68
CA THR A 213 -1.71 10.23 10.85
C THR A 213 -2.80 11.29 10.69
N GLN A 214 -2.39 12.55 10.64
CA GLN A 214 -3.22 13.71 10.34
C GLN A 214 -2.71 14.39 9.07
N ILE A 215 -3.47 15.36 8.55
CA ILE A 215 -3.01 16.26 7.50
C ILE A 215 -3.09 17.71 7.97
N VAL A 216 -2.08 18.50 7.65
CA VAL A 216 -2.15 19.96 7.65
C VAL A 216 -2.37 20.41 6.21
N VAL A 217 -3.40 21.22 5.99
CA VAL A 217 -3.70 21.84 4.70
C VAL A 217 -3.46 23.33 4.83
N ILE A 218 -2.78 23.92 3.83
CA ILE A 218 -2.53 25.36 3.74
C ILE A 218 -2.55 25.81 2.27
N GLY A 219 -2.84 27.08 2.01
CA GLY A 219 -2.71 27.67 0.67
C GLY A 219 -1.28 27.61 0.13
N LYS A 220 -1.10 27.79 -1.19
CA LYS A 220 0.21 27.73 -1.85
C LYS A 220 1.10 28.94 -1.53
N ASP A 221 0.51 30.13 -1.40
CA ASP A 221 1.18 31.37 -1.00
C ASP A 221 0.48 31.94 0.25
N PRO A 222 0.60 31.28 1.42
CA PRO A 222 -0.08 31.71 2.63
C PRO A 222 0.50 33.01 3.17
N LEU A 223 -0.26 33.69 4.04
CA LEU A 223 0.27 34.82 4.80
C LEU A 223 1.34 34.34 5.79
N ASP A 224 2.31 35.21 6.09
CA ASP A 224 3.25 35.04 7.20
C ASP A 224 2.82 35.96 8.36
N GLN A 225 2.10 35.42 9.33
CA GLN A 225 1.58 36.15 10.49
C GLN A 225 2.72 36.63 11.37
N SER A 226 3.76 35.79 11.54
CA SER A 226 4.93 36.12 12.34
C SER A 226 5.74 37.29 11.79
N ALA A 227 5.69 37.53 10.47
CA ALA A 227 6.24 38.71 9.80
C ALA A 227 5.25 39.89 9.64
N GLY A 228 4.05 39.80 10.22
CA GLY A 228 3.04 40.87 10.22
C GLY A 228 2.01 40.82 9.08
N GLY A 229 1.89 39.67 8.39
CA GLY A 229 0.84 39.39 7.41
C GLY A 229 -0.57 39.34 8.03
N ASN A 230 -1.59 39.45 7.17
CA ASN A 230 -3.01 39.43 7.58
C ASN A 230 -3.83 38.52 6.66
N ILE A 231 -4.89 37.90 7.20
CA ILE A 231 -5.78 36.93 6.54
C ILE A 231 -6.43 37.45 5.25
N THR A 232 -6.41 38.76 5.01
CA THR A 232 -6.96 39.37 3.78
C THR A 232 -5.92 39.61 2.68
N THR A 233 -4.65 39.22 2.86
CA THR A 233 -3.54 39.67 1.99
C THR A 233 -2.90 38.59 1.12
N LYS A 234 -3.16 37.32 1.42
CA LYS A 234 -2.50 36.13 0.84
C LYS A 234 -3.46 34.95 0.81
N ASP A 235 -2.98 33.79 0.37
CA ASP A 235 -3.83 32.61 0.22
C ASP A 235 -4.46 32.18 1.55
N VAL A 236 -5.76 31.92 1.51
CA VAL A 236 -6.54 31.37 2.63
C VAL A 236 -7.38 30.19 2.17
N LEU A 237 -7.51 29.21 3.04
CA LEU A 237 -8.43 28.10 2.84
C LEU A 237 -9.85 28.56 3.12
N ASN A 238 -10.74 28.34 2.16
CA ASN A 238 -12.16 28.57 2.34
C ASN A 238 -12.89 27.23 2.43
N ILE A 239 -13.48 26.99 3.59
CA ILE A 239 -14.23 25.77 3.86
C ILE A 239 -15.70 25.97 3.48
N SER A 240 -16.14 25.19 2.50
CA SER A 240 -17.55 25.12 2.12
C SER A 240 -18.21 23.93 2.81
N GLN A 241 -19.14 24.24 3.71
CA GLN A 241 -20.12 23.26 4.21
C GLN A 241 -21.38 23.21 3.34
N ALA A 242 -21.46 24.03 2.28
CA ALA A 242 -22.59 24.02 1.36
C ALA A 242 -22.50 22.81 0.41
N GLY A 243 -23.52 21.96 0.41
CA GLY A 243 -23.57 20.73 -0.38
C GLY A 243 -23.78 19.48 0.49
N SER A 244 -23.67 18.29 -0.11
CA SER A 244 -23.75 17.01 0.61
C SER A 244 -22.41 16.57 1.23
N THR A 245 -21.30 17.25 0.89
CA THR A 245 -19.93 16.96 1.33
C THR A 245 -19.22 18.25 1.71
N THR A 246 -18.34 18.19 2.71
CA THR A 246 -17.45 19.32 3.04
C THR A 246 -16.25 19.31 2.11
N SER A 247 -15.92 20.45 1.52
CA SER A 247 -14.73 20.64 0.67
C SER A 247 -14.03 21.94 0.99
N PHE A 248 -12.78 22.07 0.55
CA PHE A 248 -12.04 23.32 0.63
C PHE A 248 -11.77 23.88 -0.76
N GLY A 249 -11.68 25.21 -0.84
CA GLY A 249 -11.06 25.94 -1.94
C GLY A 249 -10.00 26.90 -1.40
N VAL A 250 -9.38 27.67 -2.28
CA VAL A 250 -8.35 28.66 -1.96
C VAL A 250 -8.87 30.01 -2.42
N ASN A 251 -8.86 31.03 -1.57
CA ASN A 251 -9.38 32.38 -1.85
C ASN A 251 -10.87 32.46 -2.28
N GLY A 252 -11.58 31.33 -2.24
CA GLY A 252 -13.01 31.17 -2.46
C GLY A 252 -13.39 29.69 -2.39
N ASN A 253 -14.62 29.35 -2.75
CA ASN A 253 -15.12 27.96 -2.67
C ASN A 253 -14.54 27.00 -3.73
N GLN A 254 -13.51 27.42 -4.46
CA GLN A 254 -12.90 26.71 -5.60
C GLN A 254 -11.39 26.88 -5.52
N ILE A 255 -10.63 26.06 -6.25
CA ILE A 255 -9.22 26.31 -6.54
C ILE A 255 -9.15 26.77 -8.00
N ASN A 256 -8.89 28.05 -8.21
CA ASN A 256 -8.82 28.69 -9.51
C ASN A 256 -7.46 28.45 -10.18
N PRO A 257 -7.32 28.72 -11.49
CA PRO A 257 -6.01 28.73 -12.13
C PRO A 257 -5.03 29.61 -11.36
N THR A 258 -3.78 29.15 -11.24
CA THR A 258 -2.66 29.76 -10.48
C THR A 258 -2.70 29.61 -8.96
N GLU A 259 -3.84 29.23 -8.38
CA GLU A 259 -3.95 28.88 -6.97
C GLU A 259 -3.50 27.43 -6.72
N GLY A 260 -3.31 27.08 -5.45
CA GLY A 260 -2.98 25.72 -5.02
C GLY A 260 -2.97 25.61 -3.51
N ALA A 261 -2.75 24.40 -3.03
CA ALA A 261 -2.61 24.11 -1.60
C ALA A 261 -1.51 23.08 -1.38
N PHE A 262 -0.85 23.17 -0.23
CA PHE A 262 -0.01 22.10 0.30
C PHE A 262 -0.84 21.24 1.25
N ILE A 263 -0.59 19.93 1.19
CA ILE A 263 -1.17 18.94 2.10
C ILE A 263 0.02 18.17 2.66
N THR A 264 0.29 18.36 3.95
CA THR A 264 1.40 17.71 4.66
C THR A 264 0.86 16.68 5.63
N TYR A 265 1.36 15.46 5.55
CA TYR A 265 1.04 14.34 6.43
C TYR A 265 1.86 14.46 7.72
N VAL A 266 1.16 14.55 8.85
CA VAL A 266 1.78 14.79 10.15
C VAL A 266 1.30 13.79 11.21
N SER A 267 1.95 13.79 12.36
CA SER A 267 1.54 13.02 13.54
C SER A 267 1.81 13.80 14.82
N GLY A 268 1.09 13.43 15.88
CA GLY A 268 1.22 14.09 17.19
C GLY A 268 0.72 15.53 17.16
N THR A 269 -0.40 15.77 16.48
CA THR A 269 -1.06 17.08 16.47
C THR A 269 -1.66 17.41 17.84
N ASN A 270 -1.70 18.71 18.18
CA ASN A 270 -2.45 19.14 19.35
C ASN A 270 -3.95 18.99 19.10
N THR A 271 -4.63 18.20 19.93
CA THR A 271 -6.06 17.88 19.76
C THR A 271 -6.99 19.09 19.81
N ASN A 272 -6.55 20.21 20.41
CA ASN A 272 -7.32 21.46 20.39
C ASN A 272 -7.31 22.10 19.01
N PHE A 273 -6.22 21.94 18.25
CA PHE A 273 -6.04 22.51 16.92
C PHE A 273 -6.29 21.48 15.80
N LEU A 274 -7.07 20.44 16.11
CA LEU A 274 -7.49 19.41 15.18
C LEU A 274 -9.00 19.53 14.97
N VAL A 275 -9.46 19.47 13.72
CA VAL A 275 -10.90 19.44 13.40
C VAL A 275 -11.55 18.23 14.08
N PRO A 276 -12.69 18.39 14.77
CA PRO A 276 -13.58 19.55 14.80
C PRO A 276 -13.38 20.53 15.98
N ASN A 277 -12.32 20.37 16.78
CA ASN A 277 -12.04 21.26 17.92
C ASN A 277 -11.42 22.60 17.49
N LEU A 278 -10.71 22.61 16.35
CA LEU A 278 -10.12 23.81 15.77
C LEU A 278 -11.22 24.80 15.36
N ASP A 279 -11.17 26.01 15.91
CA ASP A 279 -12.02 27.12 15.46
C ASP A 279 -11.32 28.05 14.46
N GLN A 280 -12.08 28.96 13.84
CA GLN A 280 -11.55 29.88 12.83
C GLN A 280 -10.47 30.83 13.38
N ASN A 281 -10.64 31.37 14.59
CA ASN A 281 -9.65 32.31 15.16
C ASN A 281 -8.35 31.59 15.49
N GLU A 282 -8.44 30.34 15.93
CA GLU A 282 -7.28 29.49 16.16
C GLU A 282 -6.60 29.08 14.86
N ALA A 283 -7.39 28.81 13.82
CA ALA A 283 -6.91 28.45 12.48
C ALA A 283 -6.22 29.60 11.74
N ASP A 284 -6.35 30.84 12.23
CA ASP A 284 -5.69 32.02 11.70
C ASP A 284 -4.32 32.30 12.35
N VAL A 285 -3.88 31.47 13.31
CA VAL A 285 -2.64 31.67 14.08
C VAL A 285 -1.61 30.60 13.74
N GLU A 286 -0.49 30.99 13.13
CA GLU A 286 0.56 30.05 12.70
C GLU A 286 1.10 29.17 13.82
N ALA A 287 1.24 29.72 15.02
CA ALA A 287 1.71 28.98 16.19
C ALA A 287 0.80 27.80 16.57
N ASN A 288 -0.45 27.78 16.08
CA ASN A 288 -1.40 26.70 16.31
C ASN A 288 -1.27 25.56 15.28
N ILE A 289 -0.39 25.67 14.28
CA ILE A 289 0.05 24.55 13.42
C ILE A 289 0.95 23.64 14.26
N ALA A 290 0.37 22.95 15.23
CA ALA A 290 1.10 22.22 16.25
C ALA A 290 1.06 20.71 15.96
N PHE A 291 2.18 20.16 15.50
CA PHE A 291 2.41 18.73 15.33
C PHE A 291 3.82 18.35 15.77
N THR A 292 4.10 17.05 15.89
CA THR A 292 5.39 16.55 16.40
C THR A 292 6.30 16.06 15.28
N ASN A 293 5.77 15.26 14.34
CA ASN A 293 6.55 14.69 13.24
C ASN A 293 5.76 14.75 11.92
N VAL A 294 6.47 14.62 10.80
CA VAL A 294 5.89 14.32 9.48
C VAL A 294 5.77 12.81 9.28
N VAL A 295 4.87 12.39 8.39
CA VAL A 295 4.61 10.97 8.09
C VAL A 295 4.87 10.70 6.62
N ASN A 296 5.77 9.77 6.34
CA ASN A 296 6.11 9.40 4.96
C ASN A 296 5.04 8.52 4.31
N ALA A 297 4.81 8.76 3.02
CA ALA A 297 4.01 7.93 2.13
C ALA A 297 4.74 7.72 0.79
N THR A 298 4.39 6.67 0.06
CA THR A 298 4.91 6.34 -1.28
C THR A 298 3.90 6.59 -2.39
N GLY A 299 2.68 6.99 -2.03
CA GLY A 299 1.61 7.35 -2.95
C GLY A 299 0.49 8.08 -2.23
N ALA A 300 -0.37 8.71 -3.01
CA ALA A 300 -1.54 9.42 -2.53
C ALA A 300 -2.60 9.50 -3.63
N SER A 301 -3.80 9.94 -3.24
CA SER A 301 -4.90 10.13 -4.18
C SER A 301 -5.85 11.21 -3.70
N PHE A 302 -6.56 11.84 -4.64
CA PHE A 302 -7.72 12.65 -4.33
C PHE A 302 -8.88 12.34 -5.29
N THR A 303 -10.09 12.60 -4.82
CA THR A 303 -11.30 12.58 -5.63
C THR A 303 -11.77 14.02 -5.88
N VAL A 304 -12.09 14.34 -7.11
CA VAL A 304 -12.63 15.65 -7.48
C VAL A 304 -14.05 15.76 -6.93
N ASN A 305 -14.26 16.56 -5.90
CA ASN A 305 -15.60 16.77 -5.33
C ASN A 305 -16.52 17.47 -6.35
N GLN A 306 -16.03 18.55 -6.96
CA GLN A 306 -16.78 19.35 -7.92
C GLN A 306 -15.83 20.11 -8.85
N THR A 307 -16.26 20.36 -10.09
CA THR A 307 -15.63 21.33 -11.01
C THR A 307 -16.51 22.55 -11.23
N ASN A 308 -15.90 23.68 -11.61
CA ASN A 308 -16.61 24.87 -12.07
C ASN A 308 -15.91 25.49 -13.30
N PRO A 309 -16.57 25.62 -14.47
CA PRO A 309 -17.93 25.17 -14.75
C PRO A 309 -18.10 23.67 -14.50
N GLY A 310 -19.28 23.25 -14.05
CA GLY A 310 -19.57 21.86 -13.63
C GLY A 310 -19.31 20.80 -14.70
N ILE A 311 -19.04 21.23 -15.93
CA ILE A 311 -18.69 20.43 -17.08
C ILE A 311 -17.63 21.22 -17.87
N GLY A 312 -16.38 20.80 -17.82
CA GLY A 312 -15.29 21.40 -18.57
C GLY A 312 -13.94 20.86 -18.11
N PRO A 313 -12.94 20.70 -19.00
CA PRO A 313 -11.70 20.08 -18.63
C PRO A 313 -10.96 20.98 -17.63
N VAL A 314 -10.92 20.59 -16.36
CA VAL A 314 -10.01 21.24 -15.40
C VAL A 314 -8.65 20.56 -15.49
N THR A 315 -7.61 21.38 -15.34
CA THR A 315 -6.23 20.92 -15.33
C THR A 315 -5.67 21.14 -13.95
N VAL A 316 -5.02 20.11 -13.41
CA VAL A 316 -4.28 20.18 -12.14
C VAL A 316 -2.84 19.75 -12.38
N LYS A 317 -1.92 20.42 -11.67
CA LYS A 317 -0.54 19.99 -11.52
C LYS A 317 -0.37 19.46 -10.10
N ILE A 318 0.16 18.25 -9.98
CA ILE A 318 0.46 17.59 -8.71
C ILE A 318 1.97 17.47 -8.61
N THR A 319 2.49 17.86 -7.46
CA THR A 319 3.92 17.84 -7.12
C THR A 319 4.06 17.17 -5.77
N ALA A 320 5.11 16.37 -5.58
CA ALA A 320 5.39 15.72 -4.30
C ALA A 320 6.72 16.21 -3.74
N PHE A 321 6.77 16.37 -2.42
CA PHE A 321 7.92 16.89 -1.71
C PHE A 321 8.15 16.09 -0.42
N SER A 322 9.37 16.15 0.09
CA SER A 322 9.70 15.68 1.43
C SER A 322 10.26 16.86 2.22
N THR A 323 9.75 17.04 3.42
CA THR A 323 10.13 18.11 4.33
C THR A 323 10.53 17.57 5.71
N ALA A 324 11.15 18.43 6.51
CA ALA A 324 11.41 18.19 7.92
C ALA A 324 10.16 18.53 8.75
N ALA A 325 10.14 18.13 10.03
CA ALA A 325 9.08 18.56 10.94
C ALA A 325 9.29 20.02 11.35
N GLU A 326 8.49 20.92 10.80
CA GLU A 326 8.58 22.37 11.01
C GLU A 326 7.26 22.93 11.58
N PRO A 327 6.84 22.59 12.81
CA PRO A 327 5.57 23.08 13.34
C PRO A 327 5.59 24.58 13.68
N GLY A 328 4.40 25.16 13.80
CA GLY A 328 4.16 26.53 14.19
C GLY A 328 4.55 27.51 13.08
N VAL A 329 5.15 28.63 13.46
CA VAL A 329 5.66 29.66 12.53
C VAL A 329 6.68 29.12 11.54
N ASN A 330 7.40 28.05 11.90
CA ASN A 330 8.39 27.45 11.00
C ASN A 330 7.73 26.79 9.80
N PHE A 331 6.47 26.36 9.92
CA PHE A 331 5.74 25.68 8.84
C PHE A 331 5.58 26.62 7.63
N VAL A 332 5.12 27.84 7.90
CA VAL A 332 4.95 28.87 6.87
C VAL A 332 6.30 29.36 6.36
N ASN A 333 7.25 29.60 7.27
CA ASN A 333 8.59 30.09 6.91
C ASN A 333 9.41 29.10 6.07
N GLY A 334 9.16 27.79 6.25
CA GLY A 334 9.88 26.70 5.60
C GLY A 334 9.23 26.15 4.33
N LEU A 335 7.96 26.48 4.06
CA LEU A 335 7.06 25.86 3.05
C LEU A 335 7.60 25.75 1.61
N THR A 336 8.66 26.47 1.25
CA THR A 336 9.24 26.46 -0.10
C THR A 336 10.64 25.86 -0.17
N ASN A 337 11.17 25.37 0.95
CA ASN A 337 12.53 24.82 1.07
C ASN A 337 12.52 23.28 1.16
N ASP A 338 11.59 22.65 0.46
CA ASP A 338 11.39 21.20 0.51
C ASP A 338 12.09 20.47 -0.63
N GLN A 339 12.42 19.21 -0.40
CA GLN A 339 13.08 18.38 -1.40
C GLN A 339 12.04 17.73 -2.30
N HIS A 340 12.13 18.00 -3.60
CA HIS A 340 11.24 17.43 -4.60
C HIS A 340 11.41 15.91 -4.71
N VAL A 341 10.28 15.20 -4.87
CA VAL A 341 10.22 13.76 -5.06
C VAL A 341 9.45 13.46 -6.35
N ASN A 342 10.08 12.75 -7.28
CA ASN A 342 9.47 12.45 -8.58
C ASN A 342 8.24 11.56 -8.43
N ILE A 343 7.17 11.90 -9.14
CA ILE A 343 6.06 11.00 -9.40
C ILE A 343 6.48 10.04 -10.51
N THR A 344 6.26 8.74 -10.30
CA THR A 344 6.74 7.66 -11.18
C THR A 344 5.61 6.91 -11.89
N SER A 345 4.42 6.87 -11.28
CA SER A 345 3.24 6.25 -11.89
C SER A 345 1.96 6.96 -11.43
N PHE A 346 0.90 6.78 -12.19
CA PHE A 346 -0.43 7.29 -11.87
C PHE A 346 -1.53 6.36 -12.34
N SER A 347 -2.72 6.54 -11.77
CA SER A 347 -3.95 5.90 -12.21
C SER A 347 -5.10 6.88 -12.18
N LEU A 348 -6.01 6.74 -13.15
CA LEU A 348 -7.25 7.50 -13.24
C LEU A 348 -8.42 6.52 -13.16
N THR A 349 -9.29 6.70 -12.18
CA THR A 349 -10.46 5.85 -11.97
C THR A 349 -11.73 6.70 -11.85
N ASN A 350 -12.89 6.03 -11.95
CA ASN A 350 -14.21 6.69 -11.95
C ASN A 350 -14.39 7.73 -13.06
N VAL A 351 -13.77 7.46 -14.22
CA VAL A 351 -13.72 8.31 -15.43
C VAL A 351 -15.10 8.44 -16.11
N VAL A 352 -16.08 8.98 -15.39
CA VAL A 352 -17.46 9.11 -15.87
C VAL A 352 -17.80 10.57 -16.03
N VAL A 353 -17.79 11.04 -17.29
CA VAL A 353 -18.38 12.33 -17.64
C VAL A 353 -19.40 12.11 -18.73
N LYS A 354 -20.67 12.05 -18.34
CA LYS A 354 -21.79 12.30 -19.25
C LYS A 354 -22.45 13.58 -18.83
N SER A 355 -22.35 14.60 -19.68
CA SER A 355 -23.31 15.70 -19.67
C SER A 355 -23.87 15.86 -21.07
N GLY A 356 -25.14 15.48 -21.24
CA GLY A 356 -25.73 15.35 -22.57
C GLY A 356 -24.96 14.36 -23.45
N ASN A 357 -24.49 14.83 -24.61
CA ASN A 357 -23.76 14.03 -25.60
C ASN A 357 -22.23 14.23 -25.56
N THR A 358 -21.70 15.04 -24.65
CA THR A 358 -20.26 15.34 -24.60
C THR A 358 -19.57 14.48 -23.55
N GLN A 359 -18.54 13.73 -23.98
CA GLN A 359 -17.68 12.93 -23.13
C GLN A 359 -16.31 13.59 -23.02
N TYR A 360 -15.83 13.76 -21.79
CA TYR A 360 -14.44 14.12 -21.52
C TYR A 360 -13.72 12.87 -21.00
N THR A 361 -12.57 12.58 -21.59
CA THR A 361 -11.67 11.54 -21.11
C THR A 361 -10.47 12.26 -20.51
N PRO A 362 -10.29 12.26 -19.18
CA PRO A 362 -9.12 12.83 -18.55
C PRO A 362 -7.87 12.16 -19.09
N ALA A 363 -6.82 12.95 -19.25
CA ALA A 363 -5.51 12.50 -19.67
C ALA A 363 -4.48 12.99 -18.67
N ALA A 364 -3.52 12.14 -18.36
CA ALA A 364 -2.46 12.41 -17.40
C ALA A 364 -1.08 12.13 -18.00
N THR A 365 -0.10 12.95 -17.66
CA THR A 365 1.29 12.81 -18.08
C THR A 365 2.23 13.23 -16.96
N ILE A 366 3.33 12.51 -16.77
CA ILE A 366 4.43 12.95 -15.92
C ILE A 366 5.36 13.81 -16.77
N ASP A 367 5.64 15.03 -16.33
CA ASP A 367 6.54 15.96 -17.02
C ASP A 367 8.03 15.64 -16.76
N ALA A 368 8.93 16.35 -17.46
CA ALA A 368 10.37 16.13 -17.35
C ALA A 368 10.93 16.46 -15.95
N ASP A 369 10.19 17.24 -15.17
CA ASP A 369 10.53 17.62 -13.80
C ASP A 369 9.90 16.65 -12.78
N GLY A 370 9.34 15.53 -13.22
CA GLY A 370 8.75 14.51 -12.33
C GLY A 370 7.41 14.91 -11.70
N ASN A 371 6.68 15.88 -12.27
CA ASN A 371 5.36 16.30 -11.79
C ASN A 371 4.25 15.68 -12.62
N LEU A 372 3.09 15.44 -12.00
CA LEU A 372 1.94 14.88 -12.68
C LEU A 372 1.01 16.01 -13.15
N ILE A 373 0.78 16.09 -14.45
CA ILE A 373 -0.18 16.99 -15.08
C ILE A 373 -1.40 16.17 -15.49
N VAL A 374 -2.57 16.50 -14.95
CA VAL A 374 -3.83 15.87 -15.31
C VAL A 374 -4.75 16.91 -15.92
N THR A 375 -5.26 16.62 -17.11
CA THR A 375 -6.16 17.47 -17.88
C THR A 375 -7.48 16.76 -18.07
N GLY A 376 -8.57 17.50 -18.21
CA GLY A 376 -9.87 16.88 -18.54
C GLY A 376 -10.65 16.32 -17.36
N LEU A 377 -10.22 16.62 -16.13
CA LEU A 377 -10.90 16.14 -14.93
C LEU A 377 -12.33 16.67 -14.79
N SER A 378 -13.17 15.88 -14.16
CA SER A 378 -14.57 16.15 -13.84
C SER A 378 -14.93 15.65 -12.45
N SER A 379 -16.08 16.10 -11.94
CA SER A 379 -16.58 15.71 -10.62
C SER A 379 -16.73 14.18 -10.52
N GLY A 380 -16.17 13.59 -9.47
CA GLY A 380 -16.14 12.14 -9.23
C GLY A 380 -14.87 11.42 -9.72
N ASP A 381 -14.11 12.03 -10.64
CA ASP A 381 -12.84 11.45 -11.09
C ASP A 381 -11.88 11.33 -9.90
N THR A 382 -11.14 10.22 -9.85
CA THR A 382 -10.13 9.97 -8.84
C THR A 382 -8.76 9.86 -9.49
N VAL A 383 -7.82 10.66 -8.98
CA VAL A 383 -6.41 10.66 -9.40
C VAL A 383 -5.60 10.05 -8.28
N SER A 384 -4.84 9.01 -8.62
CA SER A 384 -3.87 8.38 -7.70
C SER A 384 -2.49 8.40 -8.32
N TRP A 385 -1.44 8.51 -7.49
CA TRP A 385 -0.06 8.51 -7.94
C TRP A 385 0.87 7.82 -6.94
N THR A 386 2.03 7.37 -7.44
CA THR A 386 3.15 6.87 -6.63
C THR A 386 4.41 7.68 -6.89
N THR A 387 5.32 7.70 -5.92
CA THR A 387 6.55 8.47 -5.97
C THR A 387 7.80 7.58 -6.01
N SER A 388 8.94 8.12 -6.45
CA SER A 388 10.23 7.41 -6.50
C SER A 388 10.84 7.15 -5.12
N GLY A 389 10.32 7.80 -4.08
CA GLY A 389 10.73 7.69 -2.69
C GLY A 389 9.62 8.17 -1.77
N SER A 390 9.95 8.31 -0.48
CA SER A 390 9.02 8.88 0.50
C SER A 390 8.75 10.37 0.23
N HIS A 391 7.49 10.76 0.24
CA HIS A 391 7.03 12.15 0.33
C HIS A 391 6.17 12.31 1.58
N ASN A 392 5.98 13.53 2.07
CA ASN A 392 5.22 13.79 3.29
C ASN A 392 4.50 15.13 3.28
#